data_AF-A0A7S0Q1L0-F1
#
_entry.id   AF-A0A7S0Q1L0-F1
#
_cell.length_a   1.000
_cell.length_b   1.000
_cell.length_c   1.000
_cell.angle_alpha   90.00
_cell.angle_beta   90.00
_cell.angle_gamma   90.00
#
_symmetry.space_group_name_H-M   'P 1'
#
loop_
_entity.id
_entity.type
_entity.pdbx_description
1 polymer ?
#
loop_
_entity_poly.entity_id
_entity_poly.type
_entity_poly.pdbx_seq_one_letter_code
_entity_poly.pdbx_strand_id
1 'polypeptide(L)'
;EGGSKVLDPETPQRKMPFCTASSGGIFAEAQVLNLTPPSRIGTGICFLDHMVDQLTSHGQLGVTLRCGLVESGTPAASAGSEGAKRESPEPPTVFFTPLRDYATGLSGRPHDRDIAIACGQALGAALRLTVDDVAKASTAGGGTGKALFCCPLDEAFAEAKIDLQPDQQRRGQCTIMLE
;
A
#
# COMPACT_ATOMS: atom_id res chain seq x y z
N GLU A 1 -42.75 14.92 19.89
CA GLU A 1 -42.83 14.08 18.68
C GLU A 1 -41.93 14.72 17.64
N GLY A 2 -40.67 14.33 17.46
CA GLY A 2 -40.23 12.99 17.05
C GLY A 2 -39.82 13.00 15.57
N GLY A 3 -39.11 14.04 15.11
CA GLY A 3 -38.65 14.16 13.73
C GLY A 3 -37.35 13.39 13.51
N SER A 4 -37.46 12.12 13.19
CA SER A 4 -36.35 11.25 12.80
C SER A 4 -35.78 11.71 11.46
N LYS A 5 -34.64 12.40 11.46
CA LYS A 5 -33.86 12.64 10.23
C LYS A 5 -33.24 11.32 9.81
N VAL A 6 -33.79 10.76 8.74
CA VAL A 6 -33.19 9.68 7.95
C VAL A 6 -31.80 10.16 7.52
N LEU A 7 -30.76 9.44 7.95
CA LEU A 7 -29.40 9.62 7.46
C LEU A 7 -29.39 9.19 5.98
N ASP A 8 -29.03 10.11 5.09
CA ASP A 8 -28.86 9.83 3.67
C ASP A 8 -27.82 8.71 3.46
N PRO A 9 -28.07 7.75 2.56
CA PRO A 9 -27.15 6.66 2.26
C PRO A 9 -26.04 7.12 1.29
N GLU A 10 -24.81 6.74 1.64
CA GLU A 10 -23.63 6.65 0.77
C GLU A 10 -23.27 7.87 -0.09
N THR A 11 -22.50 8.79 0.50
CA THR A 11 -21.53 9.57 -0.28
C THR A 11 -20.67 8.59 -1.08
N PRO A 12 -20.58 8.71 -2.43
CA PRO A 12 -19.80 7.78 -3.23
C PRO A 12 -18.35 7.80 -2.75
N GLN A 13 -17.91 6.69 -2.14
CA GLN A 13 -16.54 6.56 -1.65
C GLN A 13 -15.59 6.79 -2.84
N ARG A 14 -14.80 7.86 -2.75
CA ARG A 14 -13.82 8.20 -3.78
C ARG A 14 -12.79 7.07 -3.81
N LYS A 15 -12.84 6.24 -4.85
CA LYS A 15 -11.91 5.13 -5.03
C LYS A 15 -10.52 5.69 -5.32
N MET A 16 -9.61 5.59 -4.35
CA MET A 16 -8.23 6.03 -4.52
C MET A 16 -7.53 5.19 -5.59
N PRO A 17 -6.67 5.74 -6.45
CA PRO A 17 -5.99 4.95 -7.47
C PRO A 17 -4.98 3.98 -6.83
N PHE A 18 -4.64 2.91 -7.56
CA PHE A 18 -3.50 2.07 -7.20
C PHE A 18 -2.20 2.84 -7.43
N CYS A 19 -1.28 2.73 -6.48
CA CYS A 19 0.11 3.14 -6.64
C CYS A 19 0.95 1.92 -6.94
N THR A 20 1.94 2.08 -7.83
CA THR A 20 2.79 0.98 -8.29
C THR A 20 4.26 1.31 -8.01
N ALA A 21 5.06 0.29 -7.72
CA ALA A 21 6.51 0.42 -7.60
C ALA A 21 7.21 -0.88 -8.04
N SER A 22 8.49 -0.79 -8.35
CA SER A 22 9.29 -1.95 -8.77
C SER A 22 10.68 -1.92 -8.16
N SER A 23 11.20 -3.09 -7.83
CA SER A 23 12.58 -3.28 -7.35
C SER A 23 13.12 -4.60 -7.90
N GLY A 24 14.28 -4.58 -8.55
CA GLY A 24 14.81 -5.75 -9.24
C GLY A 24 13.80 -6.31 -10.26
N GLY A 25 13.47 -7.59 -10.13
CA GLY A 25 12.44 -8.26 -10.93
C GLY A 25 11.02 -8.18 -10.33
N ILE A 26 10.83 -7.50 -9.19
CA ILE A 26 9.55 -7.45 -8.48
C ILE A 26 8.78 -6.18 -8.85
N PHE A 27 7.50 -6.34 -9.11
CA PHE A 27 6.51 -5.28 -9.25
C PHE A 27 5.47 -5.41 -8.13
N ALA A 28 5.15 -4.30 -7.49
CA ALA A 28 4.17 -4.21 -6.43
C ALA A 28 3.16 -3.12 -6.74
N GLU A 29 1.94 -3.32 -6.28
CA GLU A 29 0.91 -2.30 -6.30
C GLU A 29 0.14 -2.28 -4.98
N ALA A 30 -0.27 -1.08 -4.60
CA ALA A 30 -0.93 -0.82 -3.34
C ALA A 30 -2.06 0.19 -3.50
N GLN A 31 -3.11 0.01 -2.72
CA GLN A 31 -4.22 0.95 -2.57
C GLN A 31 -4.58 1.04 -1.09
N VAL A 32 -4.79 2.27 -0.62
CA VAL A 32 -5.24 2.54 0.74
C VAL A 32 -6.65 3.12 0.67
N LEU A 33 -7.55 2.56 1.47
CA LEU A 33 -8.93 2.97 1.65
C LEU A 33 -9.10 3.51 3.07
N ASN A 34 -9.76 4.65 3.19
CA ASN A 34 -10.00 5.28 4.49
C ASN A 34 -11.12 4.52 5.23
N LEU A 35 -10.83 4.01 6.45
CA LEU A 35 -11.82 3.42 7.37
C LEU A 35 -12.74 2.34 6.77
N THR A 36 -12.30 1.62 5.72
CA THR A 36 -13.17 0.68 4.99
C THR A 36 -12.47 -0.67 4.79
N PRO A 37 -12.86 -1.74 5.52
CA PRO A 37 -12.53 -3.11 5.12
C PRO A 37 -13.28 -3.47 3.81
N PRO A 38 -12.80 -4.46 3.03
CA PRO A 38 -11.76 -5.43 3.38
C PRO A 38 -10.34 -5.06 2.91
N SER A 39 -9.34 -5.43 3.71
CA SER A 39 -7.93 -5.48 3.30
C SER A 39 -7.67 -6.75 2.49
N ARG A 40 -6.77 -6.65 1.51
CA ARG A 40 -6.32 -7.77 0.67
C ARG A 40 -4.82 -7.69 0.52
N ILE A 41 -4.10 -8.45 1.33
CA ILE A 41 -2.64 -8.42 1.39
C ILE A 41 -2.12 -9.78 0.89
N GLY A 42 -1.19 -9.73 -0.05
CA GLY A 42 -0.57 -10.91 -0.62
C GLY A 42 0.78 -10.58 -1.24
N THR A 43 1.80 -10.47 -0.38
CA THR A 43 3.19 -10.21 -0.81
C THR A 43 3.97 -11.50 -1.07
N GLY A 44 3.44 -12.66 -0.63
CA GLY A 44 4.15 -13.94 -0.68
C GLY A 44 5.17 -14.12 0.45
N ILE A 45 5.27 -13.14 1.37
CA ILE A 45 6.05 -13.24 2.62
C ILE A 45 5.07 -13.16 3.79
N CYS A 46 4.75 -14.31 4.41
CA CYS A 46 3.75 -14.38 5.49
C CYS A 46 4.03 -13.42 6.64
N PHE A 47 5.29 -13.20 6.99
CA PHE A 47 5.66 -12.24 8.04
C PHE A 47 5.33 -10.80 7.63
N LEU A 48 5.64 -10.40 6.40
CA LEU A 48 5.31 -9.07 5.89
C LEU A 48 3.79 -8.88 5.80
N ASP A 49 3.08 -9.88 5.31
CA ASP A 49 1.62 -9.87 5.24
C ASP A 49 1.03 -9.65 6.65
N HIS A 50 1.54 -10.38 7.64
CA HIS A 50 1.13 -10.21 9.04
C HIS A 50 1.44 -8.81 9.59
N MET A 51 2.61 -8.23 9.27
CA MET A 51 2.94 -6.87 9.71
C MET A 51 2.04 -5.81 9.07
N VAL A 52 1.68 -5.98 7.78
CA VAL A 52 0.75 -5.07 7.10
C VAL A 52 -0.67 -5.25 7.64
N ASP A 53 -1.09 -6.46 7.99
CA ASP A 53 -2.36 -6.69 8.69
C ASP A 53 -2.41 -5.90 10.01
N GLN A 54 -1.33 -5.88 10.79
CA GLN A 54 -1.27 -5.08 12.03
C GLN A 54 -1.39 -3.58 11.75
N LEU A 55 -0.77 -3.08 10.67
CA LEU A 55 -0.97 -1.70 10.25
C LEU A 55 -2.45 -1.41 9.91
N THR A 56 -3.14 -2.33 9.24
CA THR A 56 -4.57 -2.15 8.91
C THR A 56 -5.44 -2.13 10.16
N SER A 57 -5.19 -3.05 11.11
CA SER A 57 -5.95 -3.19 12.35
C SER A 57 -5.77 -2.00 13.28
N HIS A 58 -4.52 -1.61 13.56
CA HIS A 58 -4.22 -0.50 14.45
C HIS A 58 -4.40 0.87 13.80
N GLY A 59 -4.11 1.00 12.51
CA GLY A 59 -4.27 2.24 11.76
C GLY A 59 -5.70 2.52 11.31
N GLN A 60 -6.61 1.53 11.42
CA GLN A 60 -7.98 1.60 10.92
C GLN A 60 -8.02 1.94 9.42
N LEU A 61 -7.13 1.34 8.63
CA LEU A 61 -7.00 1.56 7.19
C LEU A 61 -7.33 0.28 6.44
N GLY A 62 -8.05 0.39 5.32
CA GLY A 62 -8.16 -0.70 4.36
C GLY A 62 -6.93 -0.70 3.45
N VAL A 63 -6.20 -1.81 3.36
CA VAL A 63 -5.03 -1.91 2.47
C VAL A 63 -5.23 -3.05 1.49
N THR A 64 -5.14 -2.75 0.19
CA THR A 64 -4.90 -3.76 -0.83
C THR A 64 -3.45 -3.67 -1.24
N LEU A 65 -2.67 -4.73 -1.04
CA LEU A 65 -1.25 -4.81 -1.38
C LEU A 65 -0.97 -6.15 -2.04
N ARG A 66 -0.38 -6.12 -3.24
CA ARG A 66 0.00 -7.32 -3.97
C ARG A 66 1.27 -7.09 -4.78
N CYS A 67 2.09 -8.13 -4.92
CA CYS A 67 3.29 -8.08 -5.75
C CYS A 67 3.53 -9.38 -6.51
N GLY A 68 4.35 -9.29 -7.56
CA GLY A 68 4.74 -10.40 -8.41
C GLY A 68 6.03 -10.13 -9.17
N LEU A 69 6.53 -11.13 -9.88
CA LEU A 69 7.69 -11.00 -10.76
C LEU A 69 7.28 -10.40 -12.09
N VAL A 70 8.02 -9.43 -12.62
CA VAL A 70 7.86 -8.95 -14.01
C VAL A 70 8.57 -9.93 -14.94
N GLU A 71 7.82 -10.83 -15.58
CA GLU A 71 8.34 -11.65 -16.67
C GLU A 71 8.71 -10.74 -17.84
N SER A 72 10.00 -10.50 -18.02
CA SER A 72 10.56 -9.93 -19.23
C SER A 72 10.55 -10.98 -20.35
N GLY A 73 9.39 -11.18 -20.98
CA GLY A 73 9.34 -11.78 -22.32
C GLY A 73 8.55 -13.09 -22.50
N THR A 74 7.32 -13.19 -21.97
CA THR A 74 6.33 -14.08 -22.58
C THR A 74 5.67 -13.33 -23.75
N PRO A 75 5.84 -13.76 -25.03
CA PRO A 75 5.08 -13.19 -26.12
C PRO A 75 3.61 -13.44 -25.81
N ALA A 76 2.81 -12.37 -25.88
CA ALA A 76 1.36 -12.47 -25.87
C ALA A 76 0.96 -13.65 -26.75
N ALA A 77 0.34 -14.66 -26.15
CA ALA A 77 -0.19 -15.79 -26.87
C ALA A 77 -1.05 -15.22 -28.02
N SER A 78 -0.68 -15.59 -29.23
CA SER A 78 -1.28 -15.19 -30.48
C SER A 78 -2.81 -15.21 -30.44
N ALA A 79 -3.41 -14.02 -30.40
CA ALA A 79 -4.73 -13.78 -30.98
C ALA A 79 -4.52 -12.85 -32.19
N GLY A 80 -5.08 -13.26 -33.34
CA GLY A 80 -4.71 -12.78 -34.66
C GLY A 80 -4.93 -11.29 -34.95
N SER A 81 -4.11 -10.84 -35.90
CA SER A 81 -4.25 -9.77 -36.89
C SER A 81 -5.23 -8.59 -36.68
N GLU A 82 -4.62 -7.41 -36.92
CA GLU A 82 -5.15 -6.24 -37.63
C GLU A 82 -6.07 -5.25 -36.88
N GLY A 83 -5.55 -4.04 -36.68
CA GLY A 83 -6.36 -2.85 -36.38
C GLY A 83 -5.61 -1.81 -35.53
N ALA A 84 -4.88 -0.92 -36.18
CA ALA A 84 -4.19 0.19 -35.53
C ALA A 84 -5.16 1.12 -34.77
N LYS A 85 -4.97 1.25 -33.45
CA LYS A 85 -5.43 2.41 -32.66
C LYS A 85 -4.42 2.65 -31.54
N ARG A 86 -3.90 3.89 -31.47
CA ARG A 86 -3.11 4.40 -30.34
C ARG A 86 -4.04 4.50 -29.14
N GLU A 87 -4.04 3.49 -28.29
CA GLU A 87 -4.64 3.55 -26.97
C GLU A 87 -3.52 3.66 -25.94
N SER A 88 -3.76 4.51 -24.94
CA SER A 88 -2.91 4.80 -23.77
C SER A 88 -2.28 3.53 -23.20
N PRO A 89 -1.10 3.59 -22.54
CA PRO A 89 -0.51 2.40 -21.96
C PRO A 89 -1.46 1.87 -20.87
N GLU A 90 -2.29 0.89 -21.22
CA GLU A 90 -3.04 0.11 -20.26
C GLU A 90 -2.01 -0.54 -19.33
N PRO A 91 -2.23 -0.51 -18.00
CA PRO A 91 -1.33 -1.19 -17.08
C PRO A 91 -1.29 -2.66 -17.51
N PRO A 92 -0.09 -3.27 -17.63
CA PRO A 92 0.02 -4.64 -18.12
C PRO A 92 -0.93 -5.53 -17.32
N THR A 93 -1.87 -6.17 -18.01
CA THR A 93 -2.89 -7.10 -17.46
C THR A 93 -2.28 -8.44 -17.00
N VAL A 94 -0.97 -8.50 -16.96
CA VAL A 94 -0.18 -9.62 -16.47
C VAL A 94 0.12 -9.33 -15.00
N PHE A 95 0.42 -10.34 -14.20
CA PHE A 95 1.07 -10.22 -12.88
C PHE A 95 0.23 -10.34 -11.64
N PHE A 96 -0.59 -11.37 -11.52
CA PHE A 96 -0.84 -11.95 -10.18
C PHE A 96 -0.93 -13.47 -10.28
N THR A 97 0.16 -14.13 -10.70
CA THR A 97 0.34 -15.50 -10.21
C THR A 97 0.61 -15.32 -8.73
N PRO A 98 -0.30 -15.73 -7.81
CA PRO A 98 -0.04 -15.67 -6.39
C PRO A 98 1.31 -16.35 -6.20
N LEU A 99 2.25 -15.62 -5.62
CA LEU A 99 3.57 -16.14 -5.31
C LEU A 99 3.31 -17.36 -4.40
N ARG A 100 3.19 -18.57 -4.99
CA ARG A 100 2.94 -19.82 -4.25
C ARG A 100 4.04 -19.88 -3.24
N ASP A 101 3.65 -19.67 -1.99
CA ASP A 101 4.48 -19.58 -0.80
C ASP A 101 5.98 -19.71 -1.11
N TYR A 102 6.65 -18.58 -1.39
CA TYR A 102 8.08 -18.57 -1.67
C TYR A 102 8.88 -19.12 -0.46
N ALA A 103 8.21 -19.36 0.68
CA ALA A 103 8.75 -19.98 1.86
C ALA A 103 8.94 -21.51 1.77
N THR A 104 8.44 -22.22 0.74
CA THR A 104 8.67 -23.67 0.65
C THR A 104 10.07 -23.99 0.10
N GLY A 105 11.02 -24.23 1.00
CA GLY A 105 12.22 -25.03 0.71
C GLY A 105 13.45 -24.32 0.14
N LEU A 106 13.45 -22.99 -0.03
CA LEU A 106 14.62 -22.24 -0.50
C LEU A 106 15.23 -21.39 0.63
N SER A 107 16.41 -21.79 1.09
CA SER A 107 17.19 -21.08 2.13
C SER A 107 17.77 -19.74 1.67
N GLY A 108 17.72 -19.41 0.38
CA GLY A 108 18.39 -18.25 -0.19
C GLY A 108 17.53 -17.01 -0.43
N ARG A 109 16.19 -17.09 -0.26
CA ARG A 109 15.16 -16.05 -0.48
C ARG A 109 15.66 -14.74 -1.16
N PRO A 110 16.10 -14.80 -2.43
CA PRO A 110 16.86 -13.72 -3.04
C PRO A 110 16.03 -12.47 -3.33
N HIS A 111 14.70 -12.61 -3.38
CA HIS A 111 13.78 -11.55 -3.70
C HIS A 111 13.15 -10.87 -2.47
N ASP A 112 13.39 -11.35 -1.24
CA ASP A 112 12.73 -10.78 -0.04
C ASP A 112 13.02 -9.28 0.10
N ARG A 113 14.27 -8.89 -0.18
CA ARG A 113 14.68 -7.48 -0.17
C ARG A 113 13.91 -6.67 -1.22
N ASP A 114 13.83 -7.18 -2.44
CA ASP A 114 13.17 -6.50 -3.56
C ASP A 114 11.66 -6.41 -3.34
N ILE A 115 11.05 -7.46 -2.78
CA ILE A 115 9.65 -7.49 -2.34
C ILE A 115 9.40 -6.41 -1.30
N ALA A 116 10.22 -6.34 -0.24
CA ALA A 116 10.07 -5.34 0.81
C ALA A 116 10.20 -3.90 0.26
N ILE A 117 11.17 -3.65 -0.63
CA ILE A 117 11.37 -2.33 -1.25
C ILE A 117 10.17 -1.96 -2.14
N ALA A 118 9.79 -2.83 -3.08
CA ALA A 118 8.70 -2.55 -4.01
C ALA A 118 7.36 -2.36 -3.26
N CYS A 119 7.04 -3.25 -2.32
CA CYS A 119 5.82 -3.15 -1.52
C CYS A 119 5.81 -1.89 -0.65
N GLY A 120 6.92 -1.59 0.03
CA GLY A 120 7.04 -0.40 0.88
C GLY A 120 6.89 0.91 0.09
N GLN A 121 7.48 0.99 -1.10
CA GLN A 121 7.35 2.16 -1.98
C GLN A 121 5.92 2.33 -2.50
N ALA A 122 5.29 1.26 -2.99
CA ALA A 122 3.92 1.31 -3.48
C ALA A 122 2.94 1.71 -2.35
N LEU A 123 3.08 1.09 -1.16
CA LEU A 123 2.25 1.38 0.00
C LEU A 123 2.46 2.81 0.51
N GLY A 124 3.71 3.27 0.61
CA GLY A 124 4.03 4.63 1.01
C GLY A 124 3.43 5.68 0.06
N ALA A 125 3.47 5.44 -1.24
CA ALA A 125 2.82 6.30 -2.23
C ALA A 125 1.29 6.31 -2.07
N ALA A 126 0.66 5.16 -1.82
CA ALA A 126 -0.79 5.08 -1.59
C ALA A 126 -1.23 5.78 -0.29
N LEU A 127 -0.46 5.63 0.79
CA LEU A 127 -0.66 6.37 2.04
C LEU A 127 -0.54 7.88 1.83
N ARG A 128 0.44 8.32 1.01
CA ARG A 128 0.63 9.73 0.69
C ARG A 128 -0.60 10.34 0.03
N LEU A 129 -1.20 9.63 -0.92
CA LEU A 129 -2.43 10.10 -1.56
C LEU A 129 -3.57 10.28 -0.54
N THR A 130 -3.69 9.35 0.41
CA THR A 130 -4.71 9.42 1.48
C THR A 130 -4.50 10.64 2.37
N VAL A 131 -3.25 10.90 2.77
CA VAL A 131 -2.88 12.09 3.55
C VAL A 131 -3.18 13.37 2.78
N ASP A 132 -2.80 13.44 1.51
CA ASP A 132 -3.03 14.62 0.67
C ASP A 132 -4.53 14.86 0.41
N ASP A 133 -5.36 13.81 0.31
CA ASP A 133 -6.82 13.91 0.18
C ASP A 133 -7.47 14.43 1.47
N VAL A 134 -7.10 13.87 2.63
CA VAL A 134 -7.58 14.35 3.94
C VAL A 134 -7.14 15.78 4.23
N ALA A 135 -5.91 16.15 3.86
CA ALA A 135 -5.41 17.51 4.00
C ALA A 135 -6.19 18.52 3.13
N LYS A 136 -6.57 18.13 1.91
CA LYS A 136 -7.42 18.97 1.03
C LYS A 136 -8.84 19.11 1.58
N ALA A 137 -9.39 18.06 2.18
CA ALA A 137 -10.72 18.10 2.79
C ALA A 137 -10.74 18.93 4.10
N SER A 138 -9.62 18.98 4.81
CA SER A 138 -9.48 19.69 6.10
C SER A 138 -9.08 21.16 5.89
N THR A 139 -9.95 21.98 5.31
CA THR A 139 -9.71 23.41 5.07
C THR A 139 -9.82 24.31 6.32
N ALA A 140 -10.09 23.76 7.52
CA ALA A 140 -10.46 24.55 8.69
C ALA A 140 -9.79 24.17 10.03
N GLY A 141 -8.84 23.24 10.07
CA GLY A 141 -8.25 22.78 11.34
C GLY A 141 -6.74 22.62 11.25
N GLY A 142 -6.00 23.54 11.89
CA GLY A 142 -4.53 23.52 12.01
C GLY A 142 -3.98 22.42 12.92
N GLY A 143 -4.44 21.18 12.72
CA GLY A 143 -3.83 20.01 13.35
C GLY A 143 -2.43 19.84 12.78
N THR A 144 -1.42 19.87 13.64
CA THR A 144 -0.06 19.48 13.25
C THR A 144 -0.15 18.00 12.86
N GLY A 145 0.25 17.65 11.64
CA GLY A 145 0.19 16.27 11.15
C GLY A 145 1.20 15.33 11.84
N LYS A 146 1.39 15.48 13.16
CA LYS A 146 2.38 14.81 13.97
C LYS A 146 1.70 13.81 14.89
N ALA A 147 2.22 12.59 14.95
CA ALA A 147 1.76 11.54 15.84
C ALA A 147 2.96 10.85 16.51
N LEU A 148 2.78 10.47 17.77
CA LEU A 148 3.68 9.62 18.52
C LEU A 148 2.91 8.36 18.91
N PHE A 149 3.46 7.21 18.60
CA PHE A 149 2.89 5.92 18.93
C PHE A 149 3.93 5.08 19.66
N CYS A 150 3.58 4.56 20.83
CA CYS A 150 4.43 3.67 21.61
C CYS A 150 3.74 2.30 21.70
N CYS A 151 4.43 1.25 21.30
CA CYS A 151 3.90 -0.10 21.21
C CYS A 151 4.79 -1.06 22.01
N PRO A 152 4.42 -1.36 23.28
CA PRO A 152 5.01 -2.46 24.00
C PRO A 152 4.49 -3.80 23.45
N LEU A 153 5.38 -4.78 23.30
CA LEU A 153 5.07 -6.17 22.94
C LEU A 153 5.98 -7.09 23.77
N ASP A 154 5.43 -7.65 24.84
CA ASP A 154 6.18 -8.41 25.86
C ASP A 154 7.40 -7.64 26.39
N GLU A 155 8.63 -8.15 26.19
CA GLU A 155 9.87 -7.45 26.55
C GLU A 155 10.28 -6.35 25.56
N ALA A 156 9.69 -6.33 24.36
CA ALA A 156 10.02 -5.36 23.33
C ALA A 156 9.22 -4.05 23.49
N PHE A 157 9.87 -2.94 23.17
CA PHE A 157 9.23 -1.62 23.13
C PHE A 157 9.60 -0.91 21.83
N ALA A 158 8.60 -0.46 21.08
CA ALA A 158 8.80 0.32 19.86
C ALA A 158 8.19 1.72 20.00
N GLU A 159 8.94 2.75 19.59
CA GLU A 159 8.45 4.12 19.46
C GLU A 159 8.42 4.51 17.97
N ALA A 160 7.27 4.99 17.50
CA ALA A 160 7.08 5.51 16.15
C ALA A 160 6.63 6.97 16.20
N LYS A 161 7.45 7.87 15.65
CA LYS A 161 7.15 9.29 15.46
C LYS A 161 6.84 9.54 13.99
N ILE A 162 5.63 9.98 13.69
CA ILE A 162 5.18 10.28 12.33
C ILE A 162 4.98 11.79 12.23
N ASP A 163 5.51 12.38 11.17
CA ASP A 163 5.28 13.78 10.79
C ASP A 163 4.85 13.78 9.33
N LEU A 164 3.57 14.06 9.09
CA LEU A 164 2.93 14.10 7.77
C LEU A 164 3.23 15.40 7.02
N GLN A 165 3.71 16.43 7.73
CA GLN A 165 4.10 17.72 7.17
C GLN A 165 5.53 18.09 7.62
N PRO A 166 6.54 17.24 7.34
CA PRO A 166 7.89 17.52 7.76
C PRO A 166 8.49 18.65 6.91
N ASP A 167 9.48 19.34 7.49
CA ASP A 167 10.27 20.35 6.81
C ASP A 167 10.91 19.76 5.55
N GLN A 168 11.21 20.60 4.57
CA GLN A 168 11.73 20.15 3.27
C GLN A 168 12.98 19.26 3.40
N GLN A 169 13.83 19.50 4.39
CA GLN A 169 15.03 18.72 4.67
C GLN A 169 14.75 17.30 5.21
N ARG A 170 13.59 17.08 5.85
CA ARG A 170 13.20 15.80 6.47
C ARG A 170 12.23 14.98 5.62
N ARG A 171 11.75 15.52 4.49
CA ARG A 171 10.81 14.81 3.62
C ARG A 171 11.42 13.52 3.07
N GLY A 172 10.68 12.41 3.21
CA GLY A 172 11.12 11.09 2.76
C GLY A 172 12.22 10.45 3.61
N GLN A 173 12.59 11.07 4.75
CA GLN A 173 13.54 10.47 5.68
C GLN A 173 12.82 9.51 6.63
N CYS A 174 13.44 8.34 6.84
CA CYS A 174 13.09 7.39 7.87
C CYS A 174 14.33 7.19 8.74
N THR A 175 14.24 7.53 10.02
CA THR A 175 15.30 7.32 10.99
C THR A 175 14.92 6.14 11.86
N ILE A 176 15.73 5.09 11.85
CA ILE A 176 15.57 3.91 12.70
C ILE A 176 16.63 4.01 13.79
N MET A 177 16.20 4.03 15.04
CA MET A 177 17.07 3.95 16.21
C MET A 177 16.83 2.59 16.85
N LEU A 178 17.89 1.79 16.94
CA LEU A 178 17.89 0.51 17.63
C LEU A 178 18.68 0.72 18.91
N GLU A 179 18.01 0.58 20.05
CA GLU A 179 18.64 0.56 21.37
C GLU A 179 19.08 -0.86 21.74
#